data_AF-A0A2D6M6T4-F1
#
_entry.id   AF-A0A2D6M6T4-F1
#
_cell.length_a   1.000
_cell.length_b   1.000
_cell.length_c   1.000
_cell.angle_alpha   90.00
_cell.angle_beta   90.00
_cell.angle_gamma   90.00
#
_symmetry.space_group_name_H-M   'P 1'
#
loop_
_entity.id
_entity.type
_entity.pdbx_description
1 polymer ?
#
loop_
_entity_poly.entity_id
_entity_poly.type
_entity_poly.pdbx_seq_one_letter_code
_entity_poly.pdbx_strand_id
1 'polypeptide(L)'
;MQSLIGHIIQKIEIDNDGERMIITTDSRRFTYAAAGDCCAVAYLILPTPDDIQTVIKQKVIAVDVRDFRRTDKGLCDVTDTEFYSIQTHNGDLDLELRTDHNGYYGGWLELTETEECWPIFDEIREEAQAEM
;
A
#
# COMPACT_ATOMS: atom_id res chain seq x y z
N MET A 1 -2.62 5.99 -6.15
CA MET A 1 -1.35 6.22 -5.41
C MET A 1 -0.47 7.36 -5.95
N GLN A 2 -0.84 8.04 -7.05
CA GLN A 2 -0.04 9.14 -7.61
C GLN A 2 0.24 10.30 -6.62
N SER A 3 -0.63 10.49 -5.63
CA SER A 3 -0.48 11.49 -4.57
C SER A 3 0.78 11.33 -3.70
N LEU A 4 1.47 10.19 -3.77
CA LEU A 4 2.75 9.97 -3.06
C LEU A 4 3.94 10.64 -3.74
N ILE A 5 3.85 10.97 -5.03
CA ILE A 5 4.99 11.50 -5.79
C ILE A 5 5.47 12.81 -5.18
N GLY A 6 6.79 12.89 -4.97
CA GLY A 6 7.44 14.05 -4.38
C GLY A 6 7.59 13.99 -2.86
N HIS A 7 6.92 13.07 -2.19
CA HIS A 7 7.05 12.87 -0.74
C HIS A 7 8.19 11.94 -0.37
N ILE A 8 8.75 12.10 0.83
CA ILE A 8 9.77 11.18 1.39
C ILE A 8 9.08 10.18 2.30
N ILE A 9 9.22 8.88 2.04
CA ILE A 9 8.58 7.84 2.85
C ILE A 9 9.34 7.72 4.19
N GLN A 10 8.63 7.81 5.30
CA GLN A 10 9.18 7.60 6.64
C GLN A 10 8.80 6.23 7.20
N LYS A 11 7.57 5.79 6.95
CA LYS A 11 7.02 4.55 7.48
C LYS A 11 5.97 3.98 6.54
N ILE A 12 5.93 2.67 6.42
CA ILE A 12 4.86 1.92 5.74
C ILE A 12 4.31 0.91 6.75
N GLU A 13 3.00 0.90 6.91
CA GLU A 13 2.29 -0.03 7.78
C GLU A 13 1.20 -0.69 6.97
N ILE A 14 1.09 -2.01 7.05
CA ILE A 14 0.00 -2.78 6.46
C ILE A 14 -0.57 -3.63 7.58
N ASP A 15 -1.89 -3.68 7.68
CA ASP A 15 -2.55 -4.54 8.66
C ASP A 15 -2.35 -6.03 8.34
N ASN A 16 -2.65 -6.89 9.31
CA ASN A 16 -2.38 -8.33 9.18
C ASN A 16 -3.19 -9.01 8.07
N ASP A 17 -4.34 -8.43 7.73
CA ASP A 17 -5.27 -8.96 6.73
C ASP A 17 -4.99 -8.38 5.33
N GLY A 18 -4.11 -7.38 5.21
CA GLY A 18 -3.77 -6.73 3.95
C GLY A 18 -4.87 -5.82 3.40
N GLU A 19 -5.88 -5.50 4.21
CA GLU A 19 -7.02 -4.66 3.81
C GLU A 19 -6.66 -3.17 3.85
N ARG A 20 -5.75 -2.77 4.73
CA ARG A 20 -5.37 -1.37 4.92
C ARG A 20 -3.86 -1.18 4.92
N MET A 21 -3.41 -0.20 4.14
CA MET A 21 -2.03 0.29 4.13
C MET A 21 -1.98 1.76 4.52
N ILE A 22 -1.04 2.12 5.37
CA ILE A 22 -0.74 3.49 5.77
C ILE A 22 0.70 3.81 5.37
N ILE A 23 0.88 4.85 4.55
CA ILE A 23 2.19 5.37 4.20
C ILE A 23 2.35 6.74 4.88
N THR A 24 3.22 6.80 5.86
CA THR A 24 3.61 8.06 6.51
C THR A 24 4.81 8.64 5.80
N THR A 25 4.70 9.91 5.42
CA THR A 25 5.73 10.66 4.70
C THR A 25 6.29 11.80 5.55
N ASP A 26 7.15 12.63 4.97
CA ASP A 26 7.71 13.83 5.60
C ASP A 26 6.66 14.90 5.97
N SER A 27 5.48 14.87 5.36
CA SER A 27 4.47 15.91 5.54
C SER A 27 3.03 15.40 5.62
N ARG A 28 2.77 14.15 5.21
CA ARG A 28 1.43 13.58 5.13
C ARG A 28 1.38 12.09 5.45
N ARG A 29 0.24 11.65 5.96
CA ARG A 29 -0.13 10.25 6.09
C ARG A 29 -1.19 9.93 5.05
N PHE A 30 -0.94 8.92 4.22
CA PHE A 30 -1.87 8.43 3.21
C PHE A 30 -2.38 7.06 3.61
N THR A 31 -3.70 6.92 3.72
CA THR A 31 -4.35 5.63 3.95
C THR A 31 -4.91 5.09 2.64
N TYR A 32 -4.51 3.88 2.29
CA TYR A 32 -5.07 3.11 1.19
C TYR A 32 -5.83 1.90 1.72
N ALA A 33 -6.97 1.58 1.11
CA ALA A 33 -7.71 0.36 1.36
C ALA A 33 -7.71 -0.53 0.11
N ALA A 34 -7.54 -1.83 0.30
CA ALA A 34 -7.82 -2.82 -0.73
C ALA A 34 -9.34 -2.94 -0.85
N ALA A 35 -9.89 -2.49 -1.97
CA ALA A 35 -11.31 -2.48 -2.25
C ALA A 35 -11.64 -3.49 -3.35
N GLY A 36 -12.83 -4.08 -3.29
CA GLY A 36 -13.35 -5.03 -4.28
C GLY A 36 -14.79 -4.73 -4.68
N ASP A 37 -15.14 -5.03 -5.92
CA ASP A 37 -16.51 -4.91 -6.40
C ASP A 37 -17.40 -6.05 -5.87
N CYS A 38 -18.48 -5.70 -5.15
CA CYS A 38 -19.57 -6.59 -4.74
C CYS A 38 -19.13 -7.84 -3.94
N CYS A 39 -18.75 -8.91 -4.65
CA CYS A 39 -18.32 -10.20 -4.08
C CYS A 39 -16.83 -10.46 -4.26
N ALA A 40 -16.07 -9.50 -4.80
CA ALA A 40 -14.62 -9.58 -4.84
C ALA A 40 -14.03 -9.25 -3.47
N VAL A 41 -13.00 -10.00 -3.08
CA VAL A 41 -12.23 -9.76 -1.85
C VAL A 41 -10.82 -9.39 -2.28
N ALA A 42 -10.42 -8.15 -1.99
CA ALA A 42 -9.10 -7.62 -2.33
C ALA A 42 -8.23 -7.49 -1.08
N TYR A 43 -6.96 -7.86 -1.19
CA TYR A 43 -5.99 -7.78 -0.09
C TYR A 43 -4.57 -7.63 -0.62
N LEU A 44 -3.74 -6.92 0.13
CA LEU A 44 -2.31 -6.80 -0.11
C LEU A 44 -1.55 -8.00 0.42
N ILE A 45 -0.61 -8.50 -0.37
CA ILE A 45 0.43 -9.39 0.16
C ILE A 45 1.45 -8.54 0.88
N LEU A 46 1.74 -8.90 2.14
CA LEU A 46 2.70 -8.22 2.98
C LEU A 46 4.10 -8.30 2.33
N PRO A 47 4.72 -7.17 1.96
CA PRO A 47 6.09 -7.15 1.48
C PRO A 47 7.04 -7.53 2.62
N THR A 48 8.22 -8.02 2.28
CA THR A 48 9.19 -8.37 3.31
C THR A 48 9.71 -7.09 3.99
N PRO A 49 10.19 -7.18 5.25
CA PRO A 49 10.81 -6.04 5.90
C PRO A 49 11.97 -5.45 5.08
N ASP A 50 12.74 -6.29 4.40
CA ASP A 50 13.86 -5.87 3.56
C ASP A 50 13.37 -5.05 2.36
N ASP A 51 12.27 -5.46 1.71
CA ASP A 51 11.66 -4.71 0.60
C ASP A 51 11.23 -3.31 1.05
N ILE A 52 10.56 -3.21 2.22
CA ILE A 52 10.13 -1.93 2.77
C ILE A 52 11.35 -1.02 3.04
N GLN A 53 12.42 -1.56 3.63
CA GLN A 53 13.61 -0.77 3.96
C GLN A 53 14.27 -0.12 2.74
N THR A 54 14.11 -0.67 1.53
CA THR A 54 14.68 -0.08 0.30
C THR A 54 14.10 1.30 -0.02
N VAL A 55 12.86 1.57 0.39
CA VAL A 55 12.15 2.83 0.08
C VAL A 55 12.03 3.78 1.27
N ILE A 56 12.35 3.32 2.49
CA ILE A 56 12.38 4.19 3.67
C ILE A 56 13.44 5.30 3.51
N LYS A 57 13.08 6.52 3.89
CA LYS A 57 13.84 7.77 3.72
C LYS A 57 14.16 8.14 2.27
N GLN A 58 13.50 7.50 1.32
CA GLN A 58 13.63 7.83 -0.10
C GLN A 58 12.46 8.68 -0.58
N LYS A 59 12.74 9.55 -1.54
CA LYS A 59 11.73 10.37 -2.22
C LYS A 59 11.08 9.55 -3.33
N VAL A 60 9.74 9.53 -3.35
CA VAL A 60 8.97 8.89 -4.42
C VAL A 60 9.07 9.72 -5.69
N ILE A 61 9.49 9.09 -6.78
CA ILE A 61 9.64 9.71 -8.10
C ILE A 61 8.52 9.34 -9.07
N ALA A 62 7.98 8.12 -8.94
CA ALA A 62 6.91 7.63 -9.78
C ALA A 62 6.13 6.53 -9.04
N VAL A 63 4.88 6.34 -9.44
CA VAL A 63 4.06 5.19 -9.02
C VAL A 63 3.36 4.65 -10.25
N ASP A 64 3.50 3.35 -10.52
CA ASP A 64 2.95 2.69 -11.71
C ASP A 64 2.24 1.39 -11.36
N VAL A 65 1.24 1.02 -12.17
CA VAL A 65 0.68 -0.35 -12.17
C VAL A 65 1.43 -1.12 -13.26
N ARG A 66 2.25 -2.11 -12.86
CA ARG A 66 3.24 -2.72 -13.76
C ARG A 66 2.76 -3.99 -14.45
N ASP A 67 2.00 -4.83 -13.75
CA ASP A 67 1.62 -6.15 -14.25
C ASP A 67 0.24 -6.54 -13.72
N PHE A 68 -0.45 -7.37 -14.51
CA PHE A 68 -1.75 -7.95 -14.18
C PHE A 68 -1.73 -9.43 -14.57
N ARG A 69 -2.02 -10.30 -13.62
CA ARG A 69 -2.09 -11.74 -13.83
C ARG A 69 -3.41 -12.29 -13.33
N ARG A 70 -4.11 -13.01 -14.20
CA ARG A 70 -5.33 -13.74 -13.84
C ARG A 70 -5.03 -15.23 -13.71
N THR A 71 -5.44 -15.81 -12.59
CA THR A 71 -5.41 -17.26 -12.34
C THR A 71 -6.83 -17.78 -12.22
N ASP A 72 -7.24 -18.65 -13.14
CA ASP A 72 -8.54 -19.32 -13.11
C ASP A 72 -8.37 -20.75 -12.56
N LYS A 73 -9.05 -21.05 -11.45
CA LYS A 73 -9.02 -22.35 -10.76
C LYS A 73 -10.27 -23.18 -11.02
N GLY A 74 -11.22 -22.70 -11.82
CA GLY A 74 -12.45 -23.41 -12.16
C GLY A 74 -13.68 -22.49 -12.19
N LEU A 75 -14.87 -23.11 -12.21
CA LEU A 75 -16.15 -22.39 -12.28
C LEU A 75 -16.29 -21.40 -11.11
N CYS A 76 -16.11 -20.11 -11.42
CA CYS A 76 -16.26 -18.99 -10.50
C CYS A 76 -15.19 -18.90 -9.38
N ASP A 77 -13.98 -19.42 -9.61
CA ASP A 77 -12.84 -19.26 -8.69
C ASP A 77 -11.66 -18.65 -9.45
N VAL A 78 -11.58 -17.32 -9.42
CA VAL A 78 -10.59 -16.53 -10.15
C VAL A 78 -9.84 -15.64 -9.17
N THR A 79 -8.51 -15.66 -9.25
CA THR A 79 -7.63 -14.73 -8.53
C THR A 79 -6.95 -13.81 -9.54
N ASP A 80 -7.23 -12.52 -9.47
CA ASP A 80 -6.49 -11.48 -10.17
C ASP A 80 -5.35 -10.96 -9.27
N THR A 81 -4.17 -10.74 -9.85
CA THR A 81 -2.98 -10.26 -9.16
C THR A 81 -2.44 -9.04 -9.89
N GLU A 82 -2.44 -7.90 -9.21
CA GLU A 82 -1.97 -6.61 -9.71
C GLU A 82 -0.74 -6.15 -8.94
N PHE A 83 0.24 -5.58 -9.65
CA PHE A 83 1.47 -5.06 -9.03
C PHE A 83 1.53 -3.54 -9.12
N TYR A 84 1.59 -2.89 -7.95
CA TYR A 84 1.78 -1.44 -7.80
C TYR A 84 3.24 -1.17 -7.42
N SER A 85 3.97 -0.49 -8.29
CA SER A 85 5.40 -0.19 -8.09
C SER A 85 5.57 1.24 -7.61
N ILE A 86 6.12 1.42 -6.40
CA ILE A 86 6.55 2.71 -5.85
C ILE A 86 8.03 2.87 -6.16
N GLN A 87 8.35 3.77 -7.08
CA GLN A 87 9.73 4.01 -7.50
C GLN A 87 10.33 5.15 -6.70
N THR A 88 11.55 4.95 -6.23
CA THR A 88 12.32 5.97 -5.50
C THR A 88 13.71 6.14 -6.10
N HIS A 89 14.49 7.09 -5.59
CA HIS A 89 15.86 7.30 -6.09
C HIS A 89 16.83 6.15 -5.81
N ASN A 90 16.52 5.25 -4.85
CA ASN A 90 17.45 4.23 -4.37
C ASN A 90 16.89 2.80 -4.43
N GLY A 91 15.69 2.62 -4.99
CA GLY A 91 15.02 1.33 -5.06
C GLY A 91 13.54 1.47 -5.36
N ASP A 92 12.95 0.34 -5.72
CA ASP A 92 11.52 0.21 -6.02
C ASP A 92 10.90 -0.71 -4.97
N LEU A 93 9.69 -0.39 -4.52
CA LEU A 93 8.85 -1.30 -3.74
C LEU A 93 7.67 -1.72 -4.61
N ASP A 94 7.60 -3.02 -4.93
CA ASP A 94 6.47 -3.61 -5.63
C ASP A 94 5.48 -4.18 -4.62
N LEU A 95 4.27 -3.64 -4.61
CA LEU A 95 3.14 -4.11 -3.81
C LEU A 95 2.29 -5.04 -4.66
N GLU A 96 1.98 -6.23 -4.13
CA GLU A 96 1.11 -7.20 -4.79
C GLU A 96 -0.30 -7.10 -4.19
N LEU A 97 -1.27 -6.69 -5.00
CA LEU A 97 -2.68 -6.73 -4.68
C LEU A 97 -3.28 -8.00 -5.27
N ARG A 98 -3.92 -8.82 -4.45
CA ARG A 98 -4.72 -9.96 -4.91
C ARG A 98 -6.19 -9.66 -4.76
N THR A 99 -6.96 -10.13 -5.74
CA THR A 99 -8.41 -10.07 -5.72
C THR A 99 -8.95 -11.45 -6.02
N ASP A 100 -9.70 -12.04 -5.09
CA ASP A 100 -10.42 -13.29 -5.29
C ASP A 100 -11.89 -12.99 -5.67
N HIS A 101 -12.36 -13.54 -6.78
CA HIS A 101 -13.69 -13.26 -7.34
C HIS A 101 -14.18 -14.38 -8.29
N ASN A 102 -15.40 -14.22 -8.82
CA ASN A 102 -16.06 -15.21 -9.68
C ASN A 102 -15.82 -15.04 -11.19
N GLY A 103 -14.81 -14.25 -11.59
CA GLY A 103 -14.49 -13.92 -12.98
C GLY A 103 -15.09 -12.61 -13.52
N TYR A 104 -16.07 -11.99 -12.83
CA TYR A 104 -16.77 -10.78 -13.30
C TYR A 104 -16.39 -9.49 -12.57
N TYR A 105 -15.83 -9.60 -11.37
CA TYR A 105 -15.47 -8.48 -10.51
C TYR A 105 -13.96 -8.27 -10.45
N GLY A 106 -13.53 -7.13 -9.91
CA GLY A 106 -12.12 -6.81 -9.70
C GLY A 106 -11.92 -6.11 -8.36
N GLY A 107 -10.67 -5.75 -8.10
CA GLY A 107 -10.26 -5.02 -6.90
C GLY A 107 -9.20 -3.99 -7.24
N TRP A 108 -9.03 -3.01 -6.35
CA TRP A 108 -8.09 -1.91 -6.54
C TRP A 108 -7.63 -1.37 -5.19
N LEU A 109 -6.56 -0.56 -5.20
CA LEU A 109 -6.18 0.25 -4.05
C LEU A 109 -6.86 1.62 -4.11
N GLU A 110 -7.74 1.87 -3.16
CA GLU A 110 -8.45 3.14 -3.01
C GLU A 110 -7.76 4.03 -1.98
N LEU A 111 -7.54 5.31 -2.32
CA LEU A 111 -7.10 6.30 -1.34
C LEU A 111 -8.31 6.71 -0.50
N THR A 112 -8.34 6.34 0.77
CA THR A 112 -9.48 6.59 1.66
C THR A 112 -9.28 7.80 2.55
N GLU A 113 -8.04 8.14 2.89
CA GLU A 113 -7.74 9.23 3.81
C GLU A 113 -6.39 9.89 3.49
N THR A 114 -6.30 11.19 3.74
CA THR A 114 -5.05 11.95 3.68
C THR A 114 -5.03 12.95 4.82
N GLU A 115 -4.03 12.83 5.69
CA GLU A 115 -3.84 13.70 6.85
C GLU A 115 -2.49 14.42 6.74
N GLU A 116 -2.41 15.68 7.16
CA GLU A 116 -1.12 16.32 7.36
C GLU A 116 -0.45 15.72 8.60
N CYS A 117 0.83 15.39 8.50
CA CYS A 117 1.61 14.88 9.62
C CYS A 117 2.92 15.65 9.74
N TRP A 118 3.44 15.71 10.96
CA TRP A 118 4.71 16.34 11.25
C TRP A 118 5.57 15.31 11.99
N PRO A 119 6.31 14.45 11.26
CA PRO A 119 6.85 13.21 11.81
C PRO A 119 7.67 13.40 13.09
N ILE A 120 8.48 14.46 13.15
CA ILE A 120 9.27 14.81 14.34
C ILE A 120 8.38 15.05 15.57
N PHE A 121 7.27 15.76 15.41
CA PHE A 121 6.36 16.04 16.52
C PHE A 121 5.45 14.85 16.84
N ASP A 122 5.11 14.04 15.84
CA ASP A 122 4.31 12.83 16.04
C ASP A 122 5.10 11.75 16.81
N GLU A 123 6.38 11.53 16.48
CA GLU A 123 7.28 10.63 17.22
C GLU A 123 7.40 11.04 18.69
N ILE A 124 7.67 12.32 18.96
CA ILE A 124 7.77 12.86 20.33
C ILE A 124 6.45 12.67 21.09
N ARG A 125 5.30 12.84 20.43
CA ARG A 125 3.98 12.66 21.06
C ARG A 125 3.69 11.20 21.39
N GLU A 126 4.03 10.29 20.49
CA GLU A 126 3.84 8.85 20.68
C GLU A 126 4.74 8.32 21.81
N GLU A 127 6.02 8.73 21.87
CA GLU A 127 6.93 8.40 22.96
C GLU A 127 6.40 8.89 24.32
N ALA A 128 5.94 10.14 24.38
CA ALA A 128 5.38 10.71 25.61
C ALA A 128 4.10 10.00 26.11
N GLN A 129 3.32 9.41 25.20
CA GLN A 129 2.12 8.63 25.55
C GLN A 129 2.44 7.19 25.96
N ALA A 130 3.51 6.59 25.41
CA ALA A 130 3.93 5.24 25.77
C ALA A 130 4.57 5.15 27.17
N GLU A 131 5.05 6.27 27.71
CA GLU A 131 5.62 6.37 29.07
C GLU A 131 4.58 6.62 30.18
N MET A 132 3.29 6.74 29.83
CA MET A 132 2.17 6.93 30.77
C MET A 132 1.39 5.64 31.04
#